data_AF-A0A8H3QS07-F1
#
_entry.id   AF-A0A8H3QS07-F1
#
_cell.length_a   1.000
_cell.length_b   1.000
_cell.length_c   1.000
_cell.angle_alpha   90.00
_cell.angle_beta   90.00
_cell.angle_gamma   90.00
#
_symmetry.space_group_name_H-M   'P 1'
#
loop_
_entity.id
_entity.type
_entity.pdbx_description
1 polymer ?
#
loop_
_entity_poly.entity_id
_entity_poly.type
_entity_poly.pdbx_seq_one_letter_code
_entity_poly.pdbx_strand_id
1 'polypeptide(L)'
;MTSNIMDSDKRMESLSQVMPEGPAKKVEKALLEVLEMAICQKFKENSKFVKDHLSSVKKLRLAENPDGYARYLARKQVPDELSYNTGIEKV
;
A
#
# COMPACT_ATOMS: atom_id res chain seq x y z
N MET A 1 -25.56 16.89 -15.28
CA MET A 1 -25.16 16.31 -13.97
C MET A 1 -24.76 14.84 -14.19
N THR A 2 -23.58 14.58 -14.73
CA THR A 2 -23.10 13.20 -15.07
C THR A 2 -21.71 12.89 -14.49
N SER A 3 -21.21 13.74 -13.58
CA SER A 3 -19.81 13.67 -13.13
C SER A 3 -19.49 12.58 -12.11
N ASN A 4 -20.46 11.86 -11.53
CA ASN A 4 -20.19 10.99 -10.37
C ASN A 4 -20.08 9.49 -10.71
N ILE A 5 -20.64 9.05 -11.85
CA ILE A 5 -20.66 7.63 -12.22
C ILE A 5 -19.33 7.25 -12.90
N MET A 6 -18.83 8.08 -13.82
CA MET A 6 -17.54 7.83 -14.51
C MET A 6 -16.35 7.75 -13.55
N ASP A 7 -16.33 8.55 -12.47
CA ASP A 7 -15.24 8.52 -11.49
C ASP A 7 -15.26 7.26 -10.62
N SER A 8 -16.45 6.70 -10.39
CA SER A 8 -16.62 5.48 -9.59
C SER A 8 -16.20 4.25 -10.39
N ASP A 9 -16.57 4.17 -11.67
CA ASP A 9 -16.19 3.08 -12.57
C ASP A 9 -14.67 3.06 -12.79
N LYS A 10 -14.06 4.23 -13.02
CA LYS A 10 -12.61 4.35 -13.17
C LYS A 10 -11.84 3.92 -11.91
N ARG A 11 -12.40 4.20 -10.73
CA ARG A 11 -11.85 3.73 -9.44
C ARG A 11 -11.97 2.22 -9.26
N MET A 12 -13.09 1.62 -9.68
CA MET A 12 -13.29 0.17 -9.62
C MET A 12 -12.41 -0.58 -10.62
N GLU A 13 -12.21 -0.02 -11.81
CA GLU A 13 -11.24 -0.51 -12.82
C GLU A 13 -9.82 -0.52 -12.24
N SER A 14 -9.41 0.58 -11.59
CA SER A 14 -8.10 0.73 -10.94
C SER A 14 -7.86 -0.27 -9.80
N LEU A 15 -8.93 -0.66 -9.09
CA LEU A 15 -8.86 -1.62 -7.98
C LEU A 15 -8.84 -3.08 -8.47
N SER A 16 -9.31 -3.32 -9.69
CA SER A 16 -9.36 -4.63 -10.36
C SER A 16 -8.13 -4.87 -11.25
N GLN A 17 -7.32 -3.85 -11.49
CA GLN A 17 -6.15 -3.93 -12.35
C GLN A 17 -5.01 -4.70 -11.65
N VAL A 18 -4.57 -5.78 -12.30
CA VAL A 18 -3.40 -6.55 -11.85
C VAL A 18 -2.18 -5.65 -11.94
N MET A 19 -1.46 -5.50 -10.83
CA MET A 19 -0.30 -4.63 -10.77
C MET A 19 0.82 -5.17 -11.68
N PRO A 20 1.50 -4.30 -12.46
CA PRO A 20 2.53 -4.74 -13.39
C PRO A 20 3.69 -5.43 -12.67
N GLU A 21 4.37 -6.35 -13.36
CA GLU A 21 5.55 -7.04 -12.83
C GLU A 21 6.61 -6.03 -12.40
N GLY A 22 7.16 -6.21 -11.20
CA GLY A 22 8.14 -5.27 -10.63
C GLY A 22 8.17 -5.24 -9.10
N PRO A 23 8.97 -4.34 -8.51
CA PRO A 23 9.00 -4.09 -7.07
C PRO A 23 7.61 -3.88 -6.46
N ALA A 24 6.74 -3.12 -7.13
CA ALA A 24 5.39 -2.88 -6.66
C ALA A 24 4.64 -4.20 -6.42
N LYS A 25 4.58 -5.09 -7.42
CA LYS A 25 3.80 -6.34 -7.33
C LYS A 25 4.27 -7.22 -6.17
N LYS A 26 5.58 -7.28 -5.94
CA LYS A 26 6.17 -8.03 -4.82
C LYS A 26 5.76 -7.42 -3.47
N VAL A 27 5.80 -6.09 -3.35
CA VAL A 27 5.40 -5.38 -2.12
C VAL A 27 3.91 -5.51 -1.86
N GLU A 28 3.06 -5.39 -2.88
CA GLU A 28 1.62 -5.62 -2.74
C GLU A 28 1.32 -7.03 -2.25
N LYS A 29 1.93 -8.04 -2.88
CA LYS A 29 1.75 -9.44 -2.47
C LYS A 29 2.11 -9.63 -1.00
N ALA A 30 3.25 -9.10 -0.56
CA ALA A 30 3.67 -9.17 0.85
C ALA A 30 2.68 -8.46 1.78
N LEU A 31 2.16 -7.28 1.41
CA LEU A 31 1.15 -6.57 2.20
C LEU A 31 -0.17 -7.37 2.32
N LEU A 32 -0.59 -8.04 1.24
CA LEU A 32 -1.78 -8.89 1.24
C LEU A 32 -1.58 -10.14 2.10
N GLU A 33 -0.44 -10.82 1.99
CA GLU A 33 -0.10 -11.97 2.84
C GLU A 33 -0.10 -11.59 4.34
N VAL A 34 0.43 -10.42 4.69
CA VAL A 34 0.38 -9.90 6.07
C VAL A 34 -1.07 -9.67 6.54
N LEU A 35 -1.93 -9.14 5.68
CA LEU A 35 -3.35 -8.93 6.00
C LEU A 35 -4.10 -10.26 6.16
N GLU A 36 -3.86 -11.23 5.28
CA GLU A 36 -4.41 -12.59 5.40
C GLU A 36 -3.99 -13.24 6.72
N MET A 37 -2.72 -13.14 7.10
CA MET A 37 -2.23 -13.64 8.37
C MET A 37 -2.88 -12.92 9.57
N ALA A 38 -3.11 -11.62 9.48
CA ALA A 38 -3.80 -10.85 10.52
C ALA A 38 -5.25 -11.34 10.71
N ILE A 39 -5.94 -11.66 9.61
CA ILE A 39 -7.29 -12.25 9.64
C ILE A 39 -7.24 -13.63 10.31
N CYS A 40 -6.30 -14.50 9.92
CA CYS A 40 -6.10 -15.81 10.54
C CYS A 40 -5.85 -15.72 12.05
N GLN A 41 -5.14 -14.68 12.49
CA GLN A 41 -4.87 -14.40 13.90
C GLN A 41 -5.99 -13.62 14.61
N LYS A 42 -7.14 -13.38 13.95
CA LYS A 42 -8.31 -12.69 14.49
C LYS A 42 -8.03 -11.25 14.94
N PHE A 43 -7.13 -10.55 14.27
CA PHE A 43 -6.94 -9.12 14.48
C PHE A 43 -8.24 -8.38 14.15
N LYS A 44 -8.58 -7.36 14.94
CA LYS A 44 -9.73 -6.50 14.63
C LYS A 44 -9.44 -5.73 13.33
N GLU A 45 -10.41 -5.69 12.43
CA GLU A 45 -10.32 -4.94 11.17
C GLU A 45 -10.00 -3.46 11.39
N ASN A 46 -10.52 -2.90 12.48
CA ASN A 46 -10.33 -1.50 12.83
C ASN A 46 -9.01 -1.22 13.58
N SER A 47 -8.19 -2.25 13.83
CA SER A 47 -6.90 -2.10 14.47
C SER A 47 -5.98 -1.23 13.62
N LYS A 48 -5.08 -0.50 14.29
CA LYS A 48 -4.09 0.34 13.61
C LYS A 48 -3.27 -0.47 12.61
N PHE A 49 -2.86 -1.67 13.00
CA PHE A 49 -2.09 -2.58 12.14
C PHE A 49 -2.79 -2.87 10.81
N VAL A 50 -4.04 -3.35 10.86
CA VAL A 50 -4.82 -3.70 9.67
C VAL A 50 -5.10 -2.46 8.81
N LYS A 51 -5.48 -1.34 9.44
CA LYS A 51 -5.74 -0.08 8.74
C LYS A 51 -4.51 0.45 8.00
N ASP A 52 -3.34 0.42 8.65
CA ASP A 52 -2.11 0.96 8.07
C ASP A 52 -1.65 0.11 6.86
N HIS A 53 -1.75 -1.21 6.95
CA HIS A 53 -1.42 -2.11 5.83
C HIS A 53 -2.43 -2.01 4.68
N LEU A 54 -3.73 -1.98 4.98
CA LEU A 54 -4.77 -1.77 3.97
C LEU A 54 -4.63 -0.41 3.27
N SER A 55 -4.30 0.65 4.02
CA SER A 55 -4.00 1.96 3.46
C SER A 55 -2.79 1.92 2.52
N SER A 56 -1.76 1.16 2.88
CA SER A 56 -0.56 0.99 2.06
C SER A 56 -0.86 0.30 0.74
N VAL A 57 -1.68 -0.77 0.75
CA VAL A 57 -2.14 -1.44 -0.48
C VAL A 57 -2.91 -0.47 -1.38
N LYS A 58 -3.89 0.26 -0.81
CA LYS A 58 -4.70 1.22 -1.57
C LYS A 58 -3.83 2.32 -2.20
N LYS A 59 -2.89 2.88 -1.45
CA LYS A 59 -1.97 3.91 -1.94
C LYS A 59 -1.04 3.38 -3.01
N LEU A 60 -0.56 2.13 -2.88
CA LEU A 60 0.31 1.50 -3.86
C LEU A 60 -0.40 1.30 -5.21
N ARG A 61 -1.65 0.81 -5.19
CA ARG A 61 -2.48 0.64 -6.41
C ARG A 61 -2.81 1.96 -7.10
N LEU A 62 -3.00 3.03 -6.32
CA LEU A 62 -3.38 4.36 -6.82
C LEU A 62 -2.18 5.28 -7.09
N ALA A 63 -0.95 4.82 -6.85
CA ALA A 63 0.23 5.64 -7.05
C ALA A 63 0.49 5.85 -8.54
N GLU A 64 0.80 7.10 -8.93
CA GLU A 64 1.29 7.42 -10.28
C GLU A 64 2.62 6.70 -10.59
N ASN A 65 3.43 6.46 -9.56
CA ASN A 65 4.65 5.67 -9.63
C ASN A 65 4.64 4.56 -8.56
N PRO A 66 4.01 3.40 -8.85
CA PRO A 66 3.88 2.30 -7.90
C PRO A 66 5.23 1.76 -7.42
N ASP A 67 6.22 1.65 -8.30
CA ASP A 67 7.57 1.15 -7.93
C ASP A 67 8.34 2.13 -7.05
N GLY A 68 8.15 3.44 -7.26
CA GLY A 68 8.66 4.48 -6.37
C GLY A 68 8.05 4.36 -4.97
N TYR A 69 6.73 4.20 -4.89
CA TYR A 69 6.02 4.04 -3.62
C TYR A 69 6.39 2.72 -2.92
N ALA A 70 6.54 1.63 -3.67
CA ALA A 70 6.99 0.34 -3.15
C ALA A 70 8.39 0.43 -2.51
N ARG A 71 9.33 1.12 -3.17
CA ARG A 71 10.66 1.38 -2.60
C ARG A 71 10.60 2.23 -1.33
N TYR A 72 9.73 3.24 -1.29
CA TYR A 72 9.50 4.02 -0.09
C TYR A 72 8.95 3.18 1.06
N LEU A 73 7.96 2.31 0.81
CA LEU A 73 7.43 1.40 1.83
C LEU A 73 8.50 0.43 2.35
N ALA A 74 9.32 -0.13 1.47
CA ALA A 74 10.42 -1.00 1.85
C ALA A 74 11.43 -0.29 2.76
N ARG A 75 11.83 0.94 2.40
CA ARG A 75 12.73 1.77 3.23
C ARG A 75 12.15 2.14 4.59
N LYS A 76 10.83 2.34 4.67
CA LYS A 76 10.18 2.62 5.95
C LYS A 76 10.22 1.41 6.89
N GLN A 77 10.11 0.20 6.34
CA GLN A 77 10.06 -1.03 7.12
C GLN A 77 11.45 -1.52 7.53
N VAL A 78 12.43 -1.40 6.63
CA VAL A 78 13.83 -1.74 6.87
C VAL A 78 14.66 -0.53 6.45
N PRO A 79 14.79 0.47 7.33
CA PRO A 79 15.52 1.69 7.00
C PRO A 79 17.00 1.35 6.78
N ASP A 80 17.50 1.75 5.61
CA ASP A 80 18.92 1.96 5.44
C ASP A 80 19.38 3.15 6.30
N GLU A 81 20.69 3.29 6.49
CA GLU A 81 21.28 4.35 7.32
C GLU A 81 20.76 5.75 6.94
N LEU A 82 20.62 6.01 5.63
CA LEU A 82 20.05 7.25 5.10
C LEU A 82 18.58 7.46 5.50
N SER A 83 17.76 6.41 5.39
CA SER A 83 16.33 6.45 5.72
C SER A 83 16.09 6.58 7.23
N TYR A 84 16.93 5.95 8.05
CA TYR A 84 16.93 6.10 9.50
C TYR A 84 17.26 7.55 9.90
N ASN A 85 18.33 8.12 9.36
CA ASN A 85 18.76 9.48 9.66
C ASN A 85 17.73 10.54 9.22
N THR A 86 17.12 10.36 8.04
CA THR A 86 16.04 11.27 7.56
C THR A 86 14.79 11.21 8.45
N GLY A 87 14.53 10.06 9.08
CA GLY A 87 13.42 9.87 10.00
C GLY A 87 13.62 10.57 11.34
N ILE A 88 14.86 10.62 11.84
CA ILE A 88 15.24 11.28 13.09
C ILE A 88 15.26 12.80 12.95
N GLU A 89 15.75 13.34 11.82
CA GLU A 89 15.78 14.79 11.60
C GLU A 89 14.39 15.44 11.48
N LYS A 90 13.34 14.65 11.24
CA LYS A 90 11.96 15.11 11.11
C LYS A 90 11.16 15.04 12.43
N VAL A 91 11.78 14.60 13.52
CA VAL A 91 11.20 14.55 14.87
C VAL A 91 11.77 15.70 15.71
#